data_AF-A0AAU4FJS2-F1
#
_entry.id   AF-A0AAU4FJS2-F1
#
_cell.length_a   1.000
_cell.length_b   1.000
_cell.length_c   1.000
_cell.angle_alpha   90.00
_cell.angle_beta   90.00
_cell.angle_gamma   90.00
#
_symmetry.space_group_name_H-M   'P 1'
#
loop_
_entity.id
_entity.type
_entity.pdbx_description
1 polymer ?
#
loop_
_entity_poly.entity_id
_entity_poly.type
_entity_poly.pdbx_seq_one_letter_code
_entity_poly.pdbx_strand_id
1 'polypeptide(L)'
;MVRRSTFFSGLMVAAALALTGTGLTAIGAAASPDSGSAPSSAAHTGHQAMNMAASTVASGDDPDGDGYILADPPVTGVTPSTFDPPHAYFHEFQAKCAVTHTAPDDPVVYPGQPGKSHDHTFMGNTSTNANTTTASLQQGGTACLAVGDKSGYWMPSLYKGDQKILPVGPQTIYYKTGVNDYTSVRPFPKGLRFVVGSPMQSEDEFKNLKGTVEGWECGESYHNFEFPASCPTSQDTQLNIRLQAPSCWDGIHLDVPDHHSHMAYPVATGANQNVCPADHPVAVPMIEFKMAWPVNGDMSQVKLASGLGHSFHYDFFNGWDAPTLQAMVTHCITGGLQCDARGYDQAHPERGAALNDKYQLP
;
A
#
# COMPACT_ATOMS: atom_id res chain seq x y z
N MET A 1 -14.44 -38.73 -51.71
CA MET A 1 -15.78 -38.11 -51.57
C MET A 1 -15.86 -37.56 -50.15
N VAL A 2 -16.10 -36.30 -49.82
CA VAL A 2 -16.29 -35.03 -50.54
C VAL A 2 -15.76 -33.94 -49.58
N ARG A 3 -14.95 -33.01 -50.11
CA ARG A 3 -14.47 -31.79 -49.44
C ARG A 3 -15.63 -30.83 -49.18
N ARG A 4 -15.61 -30.10 -48.05
CA ARG A 4 -16.41 -28.87 -47.87
C ARG A 4 -15.48 -27.67 -47.72
N SER A 5 -15.77 -26.64 -48.50
CA SER A 5 -15.08 -25.36 -48.63
C SER A 5 -16.12 -24.26 -48.68
N THR A 6 -15.93 -23.19 -47.91
CA THR A 6 -16.60 -21.88 -48.06
C THR A 6 -15.65 -20.83 -47.46
N PHE A 7 -14.84 -20.16 -48.29
CA PHE A 7 -15.06 -18.83 -48.88
C PHE A 7 -15.12 -17.68 -47.85
N PHE A 8 -13.98 -17.01 -47.67
CA PHE A 8 -13.86 -15.65 -47.13
C PHE A 8 -13.70 -14.69 -48.32
N SER A 9 -14.59 -13.70 -48.45
CA SER A 9 -14.42 -12.58 -49.38
C SER A 9 -13.87 -11.37 -48.64
N GLY A 10 -12.76 -10.83 -49.15
CA GLY A 10 -12.14 -9.60 -48.68
C GLY A 10 -12.53 -8.37 -49.49
N LEU A 11 -12.17 -7.24 -48.88
CA LEU A 11 -11.91 -5.89 -49.40
C LEU A 11 -13.01 -5.14 -50.17
N MET A 12 -13.31 -3.93 -49.69
CA MET A 12 -13.21 -2.72 -50.50
C MET A 12 -12.77 -1.52 -49.64
N VAL A 13 -11.67 -0.91 -50.08
CA VAL A 13 -11.14 0.39 -49.69
C VAL A 13 -11.47 1.35 -50.83
N ALA A 14 -11.95 2.57 -50.55
CA ALA A 14 -11.58 3.78 -51.30
C ALA A 14 -12.09 5.06 -50.63
N ALA A 15 -11.22 6.06 -50.65
CA ALA A 15 -11.33 7.41 -50.10
C ALA A 15 -11.90 8.44 -51.10
N ALA A 16 -12.29 9.62 -50.60
CA ALA A 16 -11.97 10.99 -51.09
C ALA A 16 -12.99 12.00 -50.49
N LEU A 17 -12.60 12.95 -49.65
CA LEU A 17 -12.09 14.32 -49.92
C LEU A 17 -13.00 15.20 -50.82
N ALA A 18 -13.57 16.29 -50.27
CA ALA A 18 -12.98 17.65 -50.28
C ALA A 18 -14.00 18.82 -50.16
N LEU A 19 -13.57 19.91 -49.48
CA LEU A 19 -13.84 21.36 -49.70
C LEU A 19 -15.26 21.88 -49.37
N THR A 20 -15.55 23.08 -48.82
CA THR A 20 -14.93 24.41 -48.52
C THR A 20 -15.82 25.03 -47.39
N GLY A 21 -15.56 26.13 -46.68
CA GLY A 21 -14.61 27.23 -46.68
C GLY A 21 -15.19 28.40 -45.84
N THR A 22 -14.30 29.17 -45.22
CA THR A 22 -14.41 30.59 -44.77
C THR A 22 -15.39 31.01 -43.65
N GLY A 23 -14.83 31.73 -42.66
CA GLY A 23 -15.58 32.70 -41.85
C GLY A 23 -14.90 33.12 -40.53
N LEU A 24 -13.82 33.90 -40.57
CA LEU A 24 -13.41 34.74 -39.43
C LEU A 24 -14.04 36.13 -39.60
N THR A 25 -14.73 36.63 -38.58
CA THR A 25 -14.53 37.96 -37.94
C THR A 25 -15.72 38.29 -37.03
N ALA A 26 -15.43 38.75 -35.80
CA ALA A 26 -15.98 39.97 -35.18
C ALA A 26 -16.02 39.83 -33.64
N ILE A 27 -15.15 40.60 -32.99
CA ILE A 27 -15.20 40.91 -31.57
C ILE A 27 -16.28 41.98 -31.38
N GLY A 28 -17.20 41.78 -30.44
CA GLY A 28 -18.20 42.77 -30.06
C GLY A 28 -18.54 42.62 -28.58
N ALA A 29 -18.06 43.56 -27.77
CA ALA A 29 -18.50 43.73 -26.39
C ALA A 29 -19.86 44.43 -26.36
N ALA A 30 -20.81 43.93 -25.56
CA ALA A 30 -21.98 44.68 -25.13
C ALA A 30 -22.49 44.14 -23.77
N ALA A 31 -22.92 45.09 -22.94
CA ALA A 31 -23.22 44.98 -21.53
C ALA A 31 -24.50 44.19 -21.19
N SER A 32 -24.60 43.82 -19.91
CA SER A 32 -25.69 43.13 -19.19
C SER A 32 -27.09 43.75 -19.35
N PRO A 33 -28.13 42.99 -18.95
CA PRO A 33 -28.83 43.41 -17.73
C PRO A 33 -29.18 42.27 -16.76
N ASP A 34 -29.27 42.67 -15.49
CA ASP A 34 -29.77 41.91 -14.33
C ASP A 34 -31.10 41.20 -14.57
N SER A 35 -31.27 40.01 -13.97
CA SER A 35 -32.39 39.69 -13.08
C SER A 35 -32.34 38.24 -12.59
N GLY A 36 -32.54 38.04 -11.29
CA GLY A 36 -32.98 36.75 -10.74
C GLY A 36 -32.08 36.15 -9.66
N SER A 37 -32.15 36.73 -8.46
CA SER A 37 -31.66 36.15 -7.21
C SER A 37 -32.31 34.79 -6.90
N ALA A 38 -31.49 33.74 -6.82
CA ALA A 38 -31.82 32.44 -6.22
C ALA A 38 -31.02 32.25 -4.92
N PRO A 39 -31.57 31.55 -3.91
CA PRO A 39 -31.12 31.64 -2.53
C PRO A 39 -29.76 30.96 -2.30
N SER A 40 -28.96 31.61 -1.47
CA SER A 40 -27.66 31.16 -0.95
C SER A 40 -27.74 29.76 -0.35
N SER A 41 -27.13 28.79 -1.03
CA SER A 41 -26.62 27.59 -0.36
C SER A 41 -25.63 28.02 0.71
N ALA A 42 -25.81 27.50 1.91
CA ALA A 42 -24.92 27.73 3.04
C ALA A 42 -23.49 27.43 2.60
N ALA A 43 -22.62 28.44 2.73
CA ALA A 43 -21.19 28.28 2.54
C ALA A 43 -20.70 27.21 3.53
N HIS A 44 -20.25 26.07 2.99
CA HIS A 44 -19.40 25.14 3.72
C HIS A 44 -18.15 25.92 4.13
N THR A 45 -18.08 26.21 5.41
CA THR A 45 -16.97 26.90 6.05
C THR A 45 -15.75 25.98 6.00
N GLY A 46 -14.72 26.47 5.30
CA GLY A 46 -13.31 26.09 5.39
C GLY A 46 -12.94 24.68 5.84
N HIS A 47 -12.43 23.87 4.92
CA HIS A 47 -11.42 22.87 5.24
C HIS A 47 -10.18 23.60 5.78
N GLN A 48 -10.13 23.87 7.08
CA GLN A 48 -8.84 23.95 7.74
C GLN A 48 -8.26 22.54 7.69
N ALA A 49 -7.16 22.37 6.97
CA ALA A 49 -6.31 21.19 7.12
C ALA A 49 -5.98 21.06 8.61
N MET A 50 -6.63 20.13 9.30
CA MET A 50 -6.31 19.81 10.68
C MET A 50 -4.97 19.07 10.66
N ASN A 51 -3.85 19.77 10.56
CA ASN A 51 -2.52 19.15 10.65
C ASN A 51 -2.53 18.14 11.81
N MET A 52 -2.16 16.88 11.53
CA MET A 52 -1.95 15.88 12.58
C MET A 52 -1.05 16.51 13.63
N ALA A 53 -1.58 16.68 14.85
CA ALA A 53 -0.79 17.28 15.92
C ALA A 53 0.44 16.39 16.13
N ALA A 54 1.63 16.98 16.05
CA ALA A 54 2.87 16.24 16.29
C ALA A 54 2.83 15.57 17.68
N SER A 55 3.45 14.39 17.79
CA SER A 55 3.59 13.71 19.07
C SER A 55 4.26 14.63 20.10
N THR A 56 3.79 14.58 21.35
CA THR A 56 4.44 15.28 22.48
C THR A 56 5.38 14.37 23.27
N VAL A 57 5.56 13.12 22.82
CA VAL A 57 6.32 12.08 23.50
C VAL A 57 7.24 11.41 22.47
N ALA A 58 8.49 11.15 22.85
CA ALA A 58 9.44 10.40 22.03
C ALA A 58 9.14 8.89 22.06
N SER A 59 9.48 8.19 20.98
CA SER A 59 9.43 6.72 20.97
C SER A 59 10.44 6.13 21.95
N GLY A 60 10.18 4.92 22.45
CA GLY A 60 11.19 4.19 23.23
C GLY A 60 12.43 3.81 22.41
N ASP A 61 12.34 3.86 21.08
CA ASP A 61 13.46 3.71 20.15
C ASP A 61 14.12 5.05 19.76
N ASP A 62 13.62 6.18 20.27
CA ASP A 62 14.08 7.56 20.05
C ASP A 62 14.51 8.18 21.40
N PRO A 63 15.71 7.86 21.91
CA PRO A 63 16.11 8.22 23.27
C PRO A 63 16.42 9.71 23.46
N ASP A 64 16.76 10.45 22.42
CA ASP A 64 17.01 11.90 22.46
C ASP A 64 15.78 12.74 22.09
N GLY A 65 14.76 12.12 21.49
CA GLY A 65 13.43 12.69 21.31
C GLY A 65 13.36 13.72 20.19
N ASP A 66 14.28 13.67 19.23
CA ASP A 66 14.30 14.57 18.08
C ASP A 66 13.40 14.07 16.93
N GLY A 67 12.82 12.87 17.08
CA GLY A 67 11.94 12.22 16.11
C GLY A 67 12.67 11.46 15.01
N TYR A 68 14.01 11.42 15.02
CA TYR A 68 14.81 10.65 14.09
C TYR A 68 15.30 9.36 14.75
N ILE A 69 14.98 8.22 14.13
CA ILE A 69 15.45 6.92 14.61
C ILE A 69 16.48 6.42 13.62
N LEU A 70 17.74 6.34 14.03
CA LEU A 70 18.83 5.91 13.16
C LEU A 70 18.91 4.38 13.04
N ALA A 71 19.25 3.90 11.85
CA ALA A 71 19.63 2.52 11.64
C ALA A 71 21.02 2.24 12.20
N ASP A 72 21.19 1.07 12.83
CA ASP A 72 22.46 0.60 13.36
C ASP A 72 22.78 -0.83 12.88
N PRO A 73 23.79 -1.02 12.00
CA PRO A 73 24.54 0.03 11.30
C PRO A 73 23.72 0.68 10.17
N PRO A 74 24.03 1.92 9.75
CA PRO A 74 23.46 2.50 8.55
C PRO A 74 24.04 1.82 7.29
N VAL A 75 23.27 1.87 6.21
CA VAL A 75 23.63 1.37 4.89
C VAL A 75 24.08 2.54 4.01
N THR A 76 25.38 2.83 4.05
CA THR A 76 25.98 3.96 3.31
C THR A 76 26.72 3.50 2.05
N GLY A 77 26.96 4.43 1.11
CA GLY A 77 27.79 4.18 -0.07
C GLY A 77 27.14 3.30 -1.14
N VAL A 78 25.80 3.18 -1.11
CA VAL A 78 25.03 2.46 -2.12
C VAL A 78 24.76 3.39 -3.31
N THR A 79 25.00 2.88 -4.51
CA THR A 79 24.51 3.49 -5.75
C THR A 79 23.29 2.70 -6.20
N PRO A 80 22.17 3.35 -6.56
CA PRO A 80 21.00 2.65 -7.11
C PRO A 80 21.39 1.77 -8.30
N SER A 81 20.96 0.51 -8.28
CA SER A 81 21.26 -0.40 -9.38
C SER A 81 20.42 -0.07 -10.61
N THR A 82 21.08 -0.06 -11.77
CA THR A 82 20.44 0.01 -13.09
C THR A 82 20.64 -1.29 -13.88
N PHE A 83 21.05 -2.36 -13.20
CA PHE A 83 21.23 -3.66 -13.83
C PHE A 83 19.87 -4.21 -14.29
N ASP A 84 19.84 -4.83 -15.46
CA ASP A 84 18.65 -5.49 -15.99
C ASP A 84 18.80 -7.01 -15.77
N PRO A 85 18.16 -7.57 -14.73
CA PRO A 85 18.30 -8.99 -14.42
C PRO A 85 17.55 -9.87 -15.43
N PRO A 86 17.86 -11.18 -15.48
CA PRO A 86 17.08 -12.12 -16.29
C PRO A 86 15.60 -12.04 -15.94
N HIS A 87 14.75 -12.12 -16.97
CA HIS A 87 13.31 -12.03 -16.81
C HIS A 87 12.78 -13.11 -15.86
N ALA A 88 12.16 -12.67 -14.76
CA ALA A 88 11.34 -13.46 -13.87
C ALA A 88 9.97 -12.78 -13.78
N TYR A 89 8.89 -13.55 -13.94
CA TYR A 89 7.55 -12.98 -13.98
C TYR A 89 7.09 -12.51 -12.58
N PHE A 90 7.58 -13.19 -11.54
CA PHE A 90 7.29 -12.88 -10.15
C PHE A 90 8.58 -12.80 -9.34
N HIS A 91 8.50 -12.08 -8.24
CA HIS A 91 9.62 -11.75 -7.34
C HIS A 91 9.00 -11.24 -6.04
N GLU A 92 8.28 -12.15 -5.36
CA GLU A 92 7.41 -11.81 -4.24
C GLU A 92 7.23 -12.98 -3.25
N PHE A 93 6.87 -12.65 -2.01
CA PHE A 93 6.32 -13.60 -1.05
C PHE A 93 5.14 -13.01 -0.27
N GLN A 94 4.36 -13.85 0.39
CA GLN A 94 3.15 -13.45 1.14
C GLN A 94 3.36 -13.67 2.64
N ALA A 95 3.25 -12.67 3.51
CA ALA A 95 3.43 -12.88 4.96
C ALA A 95 2.25 -13.66 5.62
N LYS A 96 1.04 -13.49 5.09
CA LYS A 96 -0.24 -14.08 5.58
C LYS A 96 -0.44 -13.90 7.09
N CYS A 97 -1.01 -12.76 7.48
CA CYS A 97 -1.20 -12.41 8.89
C CYS A 97 -2.68 -12.20 9.21
N ALA A 98 -3.14 -12.75 10.33
CA ALA A 98 -4.51 -12.55 10.81
C ALA A 98 -4.60 -11.32 11.73
N VAL A 99 -5.83 -10.81 11.86
CA VAL A 99 -6.18 -9.78 12.84
C VAL A 99 -5.92 -10.30 14.26
N THR A 100 -5.29 -9.48 15.08
CA THR A 100 -5.01 -9.78 16.49
C THR A 100 -5.98 -9.05 17.41
N HIS A 101 -6.10 -7.73 17.25
CA HIS A 101 -6.96 -6.86 18.04
C HIS A 101 -7.21 -5.54 17.32
N THR A 102 -7.99 -4.67 17.95
CA THR A 102 -8.17 -3.28 17.52
C THR A 102 -7.95 -2.34 18.70
N ALA A 103 -7.36 -1.18 18.46
CA ALA A 103 -7.19 -0.15 19.48
C ALA A 103 -7.07 1.25 18.85
N PRO A 104 -7.46 2.31 19.57
CA PRO A 104 -7.21 3.71 19.19
C PRO A 104 -5.75 4.15 19.43
N ASP A 105 -4.80 3.30 19.06
CA ASP A 105 -3.38 3.46 19.32
C ASP A 105 -2.60 3.58 18.01
N ASP A 106 -1.50 4.31 18.03
CA ASP A 106 -0.54 4.37 16.93
C ASP A 106 0.87 4.58 17.49
N PRO A 107 1.72 3.55 17.57
CA PRO A 107 3.06 3.69 18.13
C PRO A 107 4.04 4.42 17.22
N VAL A 108 3.71 4.68 15.95
CA VAL A 108 4.55 5.42 15.01
C VAL A 108 4.22 6.91 15.14
N VAL A 109 2.94 7.27 14.97
CA VAL A 109 2.49 8.67 14.97
C VAL A 109 2.32 9.23 16.39
N TYR A 110 1.89 8.40 17.34
CA TYR A 110 1.61 8.78 18.73
C TYR A 110 2.28 7.84 19.76
N PRO A 111 3.62 7.70 19.70
CA PRO A 111 4.34 6.82 20.62
C PRO A 111 4.07 7.17 22.08
N GLY A 112 3.84 6.14 22.90
CA GLY A 112 3.60 6.27 24.34
C GLY A 112 2.27 6.95 24.71
N GLN A 113 1.36 7.17 23.76
CA GLN A 113 0.11 7.89 23.99
C GLN A 113 -1.13 7.02 23.65
N PRO A 114 -1.53 6.09 24.54
CA PRO A 114 -2.71 5.26 24.33
C PRO A 114 -3.99 6.07 24.09
N GLY A 115 -4.80 5.65 23.13
CA GLY A 115 -6.07 6.29 22.80
C GLY A 115 -5.96 7.62 22.06
N LYS A 116 -4.76 8.02 21.62
CA LYS A 116 -4.54 9.29 20.95
C LYS A 116 -4.90 9.27 19.47
N SER A 117 -4.88 8.09 18.84
CA SER A 117 -5.22 7.92 17.43
C SER A 117 -6.70 7.57 17.24
N HIS A 118 -7.13 7.49 15.99
CA HIS A 118 -8.36 6.80 15.65
C HIS A 118 -8.17 5.27 15.79
N ASP A 119 -9.27 4.52 15.79
CA ASP A 119 -9.22 3.07 15.99
C ASP A 119 -8.58 2.35 14.79
N HIS A 120 -7.52 1.59 15.06
CA HIS A 120 -6.84 0.76 14.08
C HIS A 120 -7.17 -0.72 14.28
N THR A 121 -7.18 -1.47 13.19
CA THR A 121 -7.16 -2.93 13.18
C THR A 121 -5.71 -3.40 13.05
N PHE A 122 -5.22 -4.11 14.07
CA PHE A 122 -3.86 -4.63 14.12
C PHE A 122 -3.79 -6.09 13.63
N MET A 123 -2.70 -6.42 12.95
CA MET A 123 -2.40 -7.74 12.42
C MET A 123 -0.92 -8.09 12.67
N GLY A 124 -0.62 -9.39 12.61
CA GLY A 124 0.74 -9.89 12.80
C GLY A 124 1.11 -9.94 14.27
N ASN A 125 1.95 -9.02 14.75
CA ASN A 125 2.37 -9.01 16.15
C ASN A 125 1.17 -8.92 17.11
N THR A 126 1.14 -9.80 18.11
CA THR A 126 0.00 -9.89 19.05
C THR A 126 0.08 -8.89 20.21
N SER A 127 1.11 -8.06 20.25
CA SER A 127 1.40 -7.14 21.36
C SER A 127 1.45 -5.67 20.96
N THR A 128 1.28 -5.34 19.68
CA THR A 128 1.31 -3.95 19.20
C THR A 128 0.28 -3.08 19.91
N ASN A 129 0.73 -1.99 20.50
CA ASN A 129 -0.06 -0.93 21.15
C ASN A 129 0.72 0.39 21.13
N ALA A 130 0.20 1.46 21.74
CA ALA A 130 0.87 2.77 21.72
C ALA A 130 2.31 2.78 22.28
N ASN A 131 2.69 1.82 23.14
CA ASN A 131 4.03 1.72 23.73
C ASN A 131 4.98 0.80 22.96
N THR A 132 4.62 0.41 21.74
CA THR A 132 5.44 -0.53 20.94
C THR A 132 6.81 0.06 20.65
N THR A 133 7.83 -0.77 20.83
CA THR A 133 9.23 -0.52 20.45
C THR A 133 9.73 -1.69 19.61
N THR A 134 10.87 -1.49 18.95
CA THR A 134 11.55 -2.56 18.24
C THR A 134 11.83 -3.76 19.15
N ALA A 135 12.21 -3.49 20.41
CA ALA A 135 12.48 -4.54 21.39
C ALA A 135 11.20 -5.28 21.83
N SER A 136 10.08 -4.57 22.03
CA SER A 136 8.83 -5.21 22.45
C SER A 136 8.24 -6.10 21.35
N LEU A 137 8.33 -5.71 20.08
CA LEU A 137 7.88 -6.54 18.96
C LEU A 137 8.55 -7.91 18.97
N GLN A 138 9.86 -7.96 19.20
CA GLN A 138 10.65 -9.20 19.21
C GLN A 138 10.27 -10.15 20.34
N GLN A 139 9.79 -9.60 21.46
CA GLN A 139 9.31 -10.37 22.61
C GLN A 139 7.85 -10.83 22.42
N GLY A 140 7.14 -10.26 21.44
CA GLY A 140 5.74 -10.54 21.16
C GLY A 140 5.47 -11.86 20.45
N GLY A 141 4.21 -12.29 20.52
CA GLY A 141 3.65 -13.34 19.66
C GLY A 141 3.40 -12.83 18.24
N THR A 142 3.00 -13.74 17.35
CA THR A 142 2.56 -13.37 15.99
C THR A 142 1.35 -14.19 15.56
N ALA A 143 0.48 -13.57 14.77
CA ALA A 143 -0.62 -14.18 14.03
C ALA A 143 -0.31 -14.29 12.52
N CYS A 144 0.94 -14.08 12.12
CA CYS A 144 1.45 -14.44 10.80
C CYS A 144 1.79 -15.93 10.73
N LEU A 145 1.74 -16.51 9.52
CA LEU A 145 2.12 -17.92 9.32
C LEU A 145 3.61 -18.14 9.58
N ALA A 146 4.48 -17.25 9.08
CA ALA A 146 5.89 -17.25 9.41
C ALA A 146 6.11 -16.85 10.87
N VAL A 147 6.59 -17.78 11.71
CA VAL A 147 6.74 -17.51 13.16
C VAL A 147 7.80 -16.44 13.45
N GLY A 148 8.73 -16.25 12.51
CA GLY A 148 9.74 -15.20 12.55
C GLY A 148 9.21 -13.82 12.20
N ASP A 149 8.01 -13.69 11.62
CA ASP A 149 7.40 -12.37 11.40
C ASP A 149 6.77 -11.85 12.68
N LYS A 150 7.49 -11.02 13.43
CA LYS A 150 6.95 -10.31 14.60
C LYS A 150 6.59 -8.86 14.28
N SER A 151 6.36 -8.52 13.01
CA SER A 151 6.07 -7.15 12.61
C SER A 151 4.66 -6.73 12.99
N GLY A 152 4.50 -5.44 13.26
CA GLY A 152 3.19 -4.80 13.38
C GLY A 152 2.72 -4.34 12.01
N TYR A 153 1.47 -4.67 11.69
CA TYR A 153 0.76 -4.18 10.51
C TYR A 153 -0.58 -3.65 10.96
N TRP A 154 -0.92 -2.40 10.67
CA TRP A 154 -2.23 -1.87 11.03
C TRP A 154 -2.76 -0.87 10.02
N MET A 155 -4.07 -0.68 10.07
CA MET A 155 -4.83 0.20 9.19
C MET A 155 -6.08 0.68 9.94
N PRO A 156 -6.74 1.76 9.50
CA PRO A 156 -7.99 2.22 10.11
C PRO A 156 -9.03 1.10 10.14
N SER A 157 -9.66 0.91 11.29
CA SER A 157 -10.74 -0.07 11.41
C SER A 157 -11.93 0.32 10.53
N LEU A 158 -12.49 -0.66 9.84
CA LEU A 158 -13.68 -0.47 9.00
C LEU A 158 -14.95 -0.67 9.83
N TYR A 159 -15.96 0.16 9.59
CA TYR A 159 -17.25 0.10 10.25
C TYR A 159 -18.37 0.11 9.21
N LYS A 160 -19.51 -0.51 9.56
CA LYS A 160 -20.81 -0.28 8.93
C LYS A 160 -21.76 0.25 10.00
N GLY A 161 -22.09 1.54 9.95
CA GLY A 161 -22.73 2.23 11.06
C GLY A 161 -21.80 2.24 12.28
N ASP A 162 -22.25 1.67 13.40
CA ASP A 162 -21.45 1.52 14.62
C ASP A 162 -20.81 0.13 14.76
N GLN A 163 -21.12 -0.79 13.84
CA GLN A 163 -20.56 -2.14 13.87
C GLN A 163 -19.18 -2.14 13.20
N LYS A 164 -18.16 -2.50 13.97
CA LYS A 164 -16.82 -2.78 13.46
C LYS A 164 -16.84 -4.06 12.62
N ILE A 165 -16.25 -4.00 11.43
CA ILE A 165 -16.10 -5.12 10.51
C ILE A 165 -14.62 -5.45 10.42
N LEU A 166 -14.25 -6.67 10.77
CA LEU A 166 -12.87 -7.14 10.71
C LEU A 166 -12.65 -8.01 9.48
N PRO A 167 -11.45 -7.96 8.88
CA PRO A 167 -11.01 -9.01 7.97
C PRO A 167 -11.07 -10.39 8.65
N VAL A 168 -11.39 -11.43 7.88
CA VAL A 168 -11.54 -12.79 8.40
C VAL A 168 -10.38 -13.66 7.96
N GLY A 169 -9.73 -14.31 8.92
CA GLY A 169 -8.57 -15.17 8.68
C GLY A 169 -7.31 -14.40 8.26
N PRO A 170 -6.25 -15.12 7.82
CA PRO A 170 -5.02 -14.49 7.37
C PRO A 170 -5.22 -13.63 6.12
N GLN A 171 -4.90 -12.34 6.24
CA GLN A 171 -4.89 -11.40 5.12
C GLN A 171 -3.57 -11.47 4.37
N THR A 172 -3.59 -11.08 3.10
CA THR A 172 -2.39 -11.14 2.26
C THR A 172 -1.65 -9.82 2.31
N ILE A 173 -0.48 -9.85 2.92
CA ILE A 173 0.49 -8.76 2.88
C ILE A 173 1.62 -9.26 1.98
N TYR A 174 1.76 -8.66 0.80
CA TYR A 174 2.82 -9.03 -0.12
C TYR A 174 4.09 -8.26 0.19
N TYR A 175 5.22 -8.94 0.02
CA TYR A 175 6.54 -8.35 -0.10
C TYR A 175 6.98 -8.57 -1.54
N LYS A 176 7.04 -7.50 -2.34
CA LYS A 176 7.39 -7.53 -3.77
C LYS A 176 8.66 -6.72 -4.03
N THR A 177 9.22 -6.76 -5.23
CA THR A 177 10.11 -5.66 -5.68
C THR A 177 9.29 -4.53 -6.28
N GLY A 178 9.72 -3.29 -6.08
CA GLY A 178 9.25 -2.12 -6.85
C GLY A 178 10.26 -1.64 -7.90
N VAL A 179 11.49 -2.15 -7.88
CA VAL A 179 12.56 -1.82 -8.82
C VAL A 179 12.78 -2.93 -9.85
N ASN A 180 13.31 -2.59 -11.02
CA ASN A 180 13.62 -3.56 -12.07
C ASN A 180 14.70 -4.55 -11.64
N ASP A 181 15.77 -4.07 -11.00
CA ASP A 181 16.79 -4.95 -10.44
C ASP A 181 16.33 -5.59 -9.13
N TYR A 182 15.45 -6.59 -9.24
CA TYR A 182 14.96 -7.36 -8.10
C TYR A 182 16.09 -8.08 -7.34
N THR A 183 17.26 -8.27 -7.95
CA THR A 183 18.43 -8.90 -7.30
C THR A 183 19.17 -7.95 -6.35
N SER A 184 18.91 -6.65 -6.45
CA SER A 184 19.47 -5.63 -5.55
C SER A 184 18.70 -5.45 -4.24
N VAL A 185 17.49 -6.03 -4.15
CA VAL A 185 16.59 -5.86 -2.99
C VAL A 185 17.20 -6.48 -1.73
N ARG A 186 17.26 -5.69 -0.67
CA ARG A 186 17.77 -6.09 0.66
C ARG A 186 16.61 -6.27 1.63
N PRO A 187 16.72 -7.14 2.66
CA PRO A 187 15.70 -7.18 3.71
C PRO A 187 15.62 -5.84 4.46
N PHE A 188 14.44 -5.52 4.97
CA PHE A 188 14.27 -4.35 5.82
C PHE A 188 15.18 -4.42 7.05
N PRO A 189 15.83 -3.30 7.44
CA PRO A 189 16.53 -3.24 8.72
C PRO A 189 15.52 -3.35 9.85
N LYS A 190 15.94 -3.97 10.94
CA LYS A 190 15.10 -4.17 12.13
C LYS A 190 14.61 -2.82 12.64
N GLY A 191 13.31 -2.73 12.92
CA GLY A 191 12.71 -1.52 13.48
C GLY A 191 12.38 -0.42 12.48
N LEU A 192 12.63 -0.62 11.17
CA LEU A 192 12.11 0.27 10.12
C LEU A 192 10.59 0.39 10.27
N ARG A 193 10.07 1.61 10.25
CA ARG A 193 8.64 1.87 10.33
C ARG A 193 8.27 3.07 9.48
N PHE A 194 7.08 3.03 8.90
CA PHE A 194 6.58 4.12 8.07
C PHE A 194 5.07 4.04 7.93
N VAL A 195 4.47 5.16 7.52
CA VAL A 195 3.06 5.27 7.17
C VAL A 195 2.93 5.35 5.64
N VAL A 196 1.87 4.76 5.08
CA VAL A 196 1.56 4.80 3.65
C VAL A 196 0.19 5.42 3.44
N GLY A 197 0.14 6.51 2.67
CA GLY A 197 -1.07 7.33 2.55
C GLY A 197 -1.23 8.28 3.74
N SER A 198 -2.41 8.88 3.90
CA SER A 198 -2.71 9.78 5.01
C SER A 198 -4.20 9.74 5.39
N PRO A 199 -4.55 9.82 6.69
CA PRO A 199 -5.94 9.97 7.11
C PRO A 199 -6.59 11.28 6.65
N MET A 200 -5.79 12.27 6.25
CA MET A 200 -6.24 13.60 5.85
C MET A 200 -6.28 13.84 4.34
N GLN A 201 -5.82 12.87 3.54
CA GLN A 201 -5.77 13.04 2.09
C GLN A 201 -7.18 13.18 1.52
N SER A 202 -7.33 14.02 0.51
CA SER A 202 -8.54 14.11 -0.31
C SER A 202 -8.69 12.87 -1.22
N GLU A 203 -9.88 12.71 -1.80
CA GLU A 203 -10.14 11.67 -2.80
C GLU A 203 -9.18 11.78 -4.00
N ASP A 204 -8.92 13.00 -4.49
CA ASP A 204 -7.98 13.23 -5.60
C ASP A 204 -6.54 12.89 -5.20
N GLU A 205 -6.11 13.18 -3.98
CA GLU A 205 -4.79 12.76 -3.49
C GLU A 205 -4.70 11.24 -3.41
N PHE A 206 -5.69 10.57 -2.80
CA PHE A 206 -5.74 9.11 -2.69
C PHE A 206 -5.69 8.42 -4.07
N LYS A 207 -6.47 8.94 -5.02
CA LYS A 207 -6.49 8.48 -6.41
C LYS A 207 -5.12 8.57 -7.09
N ASN A 208 -4.38 9.63 -6.81
CA ASN A 208 -3.10 9.92 -7.46
C ASN A 208 -1.88 9.52 -6.61
N LEU A 209 -2.06 8.88 -5.45
CA LEU A 209 -0.96 8.26 -4.72
C LEU A 209 -0.28 7.23 -5.61
N LYS A 210 1.06 7.27 -5.65
CA LYS A 210 1.86 6.33 -6.45
C LYS A 210 1.61 4.86 -6.11
N GLY A 211 1.25 4.57 -4.86
CA GLY A 211 0.98 3.22 -4.38
C GLY A 211 -0.44 2.71 -4.62
N THR A 212 -1.37 3.55 -5.12
CA THR A 212 -2.75 3.14 -5.39
C THR A 212 -2.79 2.27 -6.62
N VAL A 213 -3.30 1.04 -6.49
CA VAL A 213 -3.34 0.08 -7.62
C VAL A 213 -4.66 0.18 -8.38
N GLU A 214 -5.81 -0.03 -7.72
CA GLU A 214 -7.15 -0.05 -8.35
C GLU A 214 -8.24 0.60 -7.46
N GLY A 215 -7.86 1.24 -6.35
CA GLY A 215 -8.81 1.76 -5.36
C GLY A 215 -9.59 0.66 -4.63
N TRP A 216 -10.82 0.99 -4.21
CA TRP A 216 -11.78 0.09 -3.57
C TRP A 216 -12.46 -0.80 -4.60
N GLU A 217 -12.48 -2.10 -4.33
CA GLU A 217 -13.01 -3.13 -5.21
C GLU A 217 -14.14 -3.91 -4.51
N CYS A 218 -15.25 -4.15 -5.22
CA CYS A 218 -16.35 -4.96 -4.72
C CYS A 218 -17.09 -5.68 -5.86
N GLY A 219 -16.88 -7.00 -5.98
CA GLY A 219 -17.34 -7.76 -7.13
C GLY A 219 -16.72 -7.26 -8.42
N GLU A 220 -17.54 -6.82 -9.38
CA GLU A 220 -17.08 -6.24 -10.65
C GLU A 220 -16.91 -4.71 -10.59
N SER A 221 -17.11 -4.08 -9.42
CA SER A 221 -16.82 -2.65 -9.21
C SER A 221 -15.37 -2.47 -8.76
N TYR A 222 -14.60 -1.67 -9.49
CA TYR A 222 -13.18 -1.37 -9.24
C TYR A 222 -12.88 0.06 -9.74
N HIS A 223 -11.69 0.60 -9.46
CA HIS A 223 -11.33 2.03 -9.66
C HIS A 223 -12.21 3.00 -8.85
N ASN A 224 -12.66 2.61 -7.66
CA ASN A 224 -13.38 3.50 -6.76
C ASN A 224 -12.41 4.14 -5.77
N PHE A 225 -12.40 5.46 -5.67
CA PHE A 225 -11.54 6.19 -4.70
C PHE A 225 -12.31 6.61 -3.44
N GLU A 226 -13.59 6.29 -3.43
CA GLU A 226 -14.48 6.22 -2.29
C GLU A 226 -15.09 4.82 -2.16
N PHE A 227 -15.76 4.54 -1.05
CA PHE A 227 -16.55 3.32 -0.97
C PHE A 227 -17.65 3.33 -2.04
N PRO A 228 -17.79 2.27 -2.85
CA PRO A 228 -18.89 2.18 -3.81
C PRO A 228 -20.21 2.19 -3.05
N ALA A 229 -21.23 2.89 -3.55
CA ALA A 229 -22.52 3.03 -2.87
C ALA A 229 -23.22 1.68 -2.58
N SER A 230 -22.92 0.66 -3.38
CA SER A 230 -23.44 -0.69 -3.19
C SER A 230 -22.45 -1.75 -3.66
N CYS A 231 -22.60 -2.95 -3.10
CA CYS A 231 -21.84 -4.15 -3.37
C CYS A 231 -22.78 -5.32 -3.70
N PRO A 232 -22.41 -6.27 -4.57
CA PRO A 232 -23.19 -7.49 -4.77
C PRO A 232 -23.45 -8.22 -3.45
N THR A 233 -24.65 -8.75 -3.24
CA THR A 233 -25.05 -9.37 -1.95
C THR A 233 -24.69 -10.85 -1.83
N SER A 234 -23.93 -11.41 -2.78
CA SER A 234 -23.50 -12.80 -2.69
C SER A 234 -22.60 -13.00 -1.46
N GLN A 235 -22.68 -14.19 -0.87
CA GLN A 235 -21.97 -14.50 0.38
C GLN A 235 -20.45 -14.38 0.25
N ASP A 236 -19.91 -14.58 -0.94
CA ASP A 236 -18.47 -14.49 -1.23
C ASP A 236 -18.01 -13.08 -1.60
N THR A 237 -18.92 -12.11 -1.69
CA THR A 237 -18.54 -10.72 -1.99
C THR A 237 -17.87 -10.09 -0.78
N GLN A 238 -16.68 -9.53 -1.03
CA GLN A 238 -15.92 -8.74 -0.08
C GLN A 238 -15.66 -7.35 -0.65
N LEU A 239 -15.54 -6.37 0.23
CA LEU A 239 -14.92 -5.09 -0.09
C LEU A 239 -13.41 -5.25 0.04
N ASN A 240 -12.65 -4.84 -0.98
CA ASN A 240 -11.21 -5.03 -1.04
C ASN A 240 -10.50 -3.72 -1.34
N ILE A 241 -9.23 -3.63 -0.95
CA ILE A 241 -8.32 -2.55 -1.34
C ILE A 241 -6.91 -3.09 -1.48
N ARG A 242 -6.15 -2.46 -2.39
CA ARG A 242 -4.71 -2.64 -2.52
C ARG A 242 -3.98 -1.30 -2.47
N LEU A 243 -3.03 -1.20 -1.56
CA LEU A 243 -2.16 -0.03 -1.42
C LEU A 243 -0.70 -0.50 -1.24
N GLN A 244 0.19 0.04 -2.06
CA GLN A 244 1.61 -0.29 -2.09
C GLN A 244 2.44 0.77 -1.36
N ALA A 245 3.46 0.34 -0.62
CA ALA A 245 4.43 1.21 0.02
C ALA A 245 5.49 1.72 -0.99
N PRO A 246 6.21 2.78 -0.64
CA PRO A 246 7.59 2.99 -1.10
C PRO A 246 8.47 1.73 -0.99
N SER A 247 9.51 1.61 -1.83
CA SER A 247 10.46 0.48 -1.83
C SER A 247 11.92 0.89 -1.97
N CYS A 248 12.21 2.18 -1.75
CA CYS A 248 13.55 2.75 -1.74
C CYS A 248 13.77 3.45 -0.41
N TRP A 249 14.81 3.08 0.31
CA TRP A 249 15.15 3.56 1.64
C TRP A 249 16.42 4.42 1.59
N ASP A 250 16.48 5.47 2.41
CA ASP A 250 17.65 6.37 2.50
C ASP A 250 18.92 5.70 3.04
N GLY A 251 18.78 4.53 3.69
CA GLY A 251 19.90 3.79 4.26
C GLY A 251 20.32 4.28 5.64
N ILE A 252 19.69 5.31 6.18
CA ILE A 252 20.11 6.01 7.40
C ILE A 252 19.04 5.93 8.49
N HIS A 253 17.77 6.22 8.17
CA HIS A 253 16.73 6.40 9.19
C HIS A 253 15.72 5.26 9.18
N LEU A 254 15.51 4.61 10.34
CA LEU A 254 14.41 3.68 10.57
C LEU A 254 13.06 4.39 10.71
N ASP A 255 13.07 5.66 11.09
CA ASP A 255 11.93 6.56 11.14
C ASP A 255 12.43 8.02 11.14
N VAL A 256 11.58 8.95 10.72
CA VAL A 256 11.81 10.40 10.72
C VAL A 256 10.54 11.11 11.18
N PRO A 257 10.56 12.41 11.55
CA PRO A 257 9.41 13.05 12.17
C PRO A 257 8.10 13.08 11.36
N ASP A 258 8.18 12.96 10.03
CA ASP A 258 7.00 12.86 9.18
C ASP A 258 6.59 11.41 8.85
N HIS A 259 7.35 10.41 9.31
CA HIS A 259 7.13 8.97 9.09
C HIS A 259 7.06 8.52 7.62
N HIS A 260 7.48 9.38 6.69
CA HIS A 260 7.36 9.14 5.25
C HIS A 260 8.68 9.38 4.51
N SER A 261 9.38 10.48 4.79
CA SER A 261 10.44 11.01 3.92
C SER A 261 11.76 10.23 3.93
N HIS A 262 11.92 9.23 4.79
CA HIS A 262 13.04 8.29 4.73
C HIS A 262 12.81 7.15 3.71
N MET A 263 11.62 7.11 3.11
CA MET A 263 11.21 6.13 2.12
C MET A 263 10.71 6.83 0.84
N ALA A 264 11.05 6.28 -0.32
CA ALA A 264 10.63 6.79 -1.62
C ALA A 264 10.09 5.69 -2.54
N TYR A 265 9.15 6.07 -3.40
CA TYR A 265 8.77 5.23 -4.53
C TYR A 265 9.88 5.25 -5.59
N PRO A 266 10.13 4.12 -6.26
CA PRO A 266 11.02 4.08 -7.43
C PRO A 266 10.65 5.13 -8.47
N VAL A 267 11.65 5.60 -9.19
CA VAL A 267 11.50 6.55 -10.29
C VAL A 267 11.73 5.84 -11.61
N ALA A 268 10.86 6.13 -12.58
CA ALA A 268 11.06 5.68 -13.94
C ALA A 268 12.26 6.41 -14.54
N THR A 269 13.29 5.64 -14.89
CA THR A 269 14.39 6.04 -15.76
C THR A 269 14.14 5.50 -17.16
N GLY A 270 14.98 5.90 -18.13
CA GLY A 270 14.79 5.53 -19.53
C GLY A 270 14.54 4.03 -19.75
N ALA A 271 13.95 3.68 -20.89
CA ALA A 271 13.66 2.28 -21.25
C ALA A 271 12.76 1.51 -20.25
N ASN A 272 11.81 2.18 -19.58
CA ASN A 272 10.86 1.56 -18.64
C ASN A 272 11.54 0.88 -17.43
N GLN A 273 12.60 1.50 -16.91
CA GLN A 273 13.32 0.99 -15.74
C GLN A 273 12.97 1.80 -14.48
N ASN A 274 12.28 1.19 -13.53
CA ASN A 274 12.12 1.68 -12.17
C ASN A 274 13.40 1.41 -11.37
N VAL A 275 14.01 2.48 -10.87
CA VAL A 275 15.19 2.43 -10.01
C VAL A 275 14.96 3.30 -8.79
N CYS A 276 15.71 3.04 -7.73
CA CYS A 276 15.68 3.92 -6.58
C CYS A 276 16.32 5.29 -6.89
N PRO A 277 15.76 6.40 -6.37
CA PRO A 277 16.37 7.70 -6.52
C PRO A 277 17.67 7.78 -5.71
N ALA A 278 18.55 8.72 -6.06
CA ALA A 278 19.89 8.80 -5.49
C ALA A 278 19.92 9.14 -3.99
N ASP A 279 18.88 9.82 -3.49
CA ASP A 279 18.68 10.14 -2.08
C ASP A 279 18.06 8.98 -1.28
N HIS A 280 17.53 7.95 -1.95
CA HIS A 280 16.99 6.73 -1.33
C HIS A 280 17.59 5.46 -1.95
N PRO A 281 18.92 5.27 -1.90
CA PRO A 281 19.58 4.34 -2.81
C PRO A 281 19.39 2.87 -2.46
N VAL A 282 18.80 2.54 -1.31
CA VAL A 282 18.69 1.16 -0.83
C VAL A 282 17.35 0.57 -1.25
N ALA A 283 17.37 -0.33 -2.24
CA ALA A 283 16.19 -1.10 -2.62
C ALA A 283 15.80 -2.07 -1.50
N VAL A 284 14.54 -2.00 -1.07
CA VAL A 284 13.92 -2.85 -0.04
C VAL A 284 12.58 -3.38 -0.56
N PRO A 285 11.93 -4.37 0.09
CA PRO A 285 10.68 -4.90 -0.42
C PRO A 285 9.60 -3.82 -0.46
N MET A 286 8.77 -3.84 -1.50
CA MET A 286 7.52 -3.10 -1.56
C MET A 286 6.46 -3.90 -0.80
N ILE A 287 5.98 -3.35 0.32
CA ILE A 287 4.82 -3.91 1.00
C ILE A 287 3.56 -3.56 0.20
N GLU A 288 2.69 -4.54 -0.07
CA GLU A 288 1.33 -4.29 -0.57
C GLU A 288 0.32 -4.88 0.41
N PHE A 289 -0.49 -4.02 1.01
CA PHE A 289 -1.66 -4.46 1.76
C PHE A 289 -2.74 -4.86 0.76
N LYS A 290 -3.10 -6.14 0.72
CA LYS A 290 -4.31 -6.63 0.04
C LYS A 290 -5.32 -7.07 1.10
N MET A 291 -6.23 -6.16 1.43
CA MET A 291 -7.15 -6.31 2.55
C MET A 291 -8.56 -6.54 2.05
N ALA A 292 -9.29 -7.43 2.72
CA ALA A 292 -10.65 -7.81 2.36
C ALA A 292 -11.55 -7.86 3.59
N TRP A 293 -12.71 -7.20 3.51
CA TRP A 293 -13.72 -7.20 4.57
C TRP A 293 -15.00 -7.90 4.09
N PRO A 294 -15.62 -8.75 4.93
CA PRO A 294 -16.88 -9.42 4.62
C PRO A 294 -18.07 -8.44 4.78
N VAL A 295 -18.06 -7.35 4.01
CA VAL A 295 -19.13 -6.36 3.97
C VAL A 295 -19.62 -6.20 2.54
N ASN A 296 -20.93 -6.20 2.37
CA ASN A 296 -21.58 -6.11 1.07
C ASN A 296 -22.99 -5.49 1.17
N GLY A 297 -23.71 -5.47 0.04
CA GLY A 297 -25.05 -4.88 -0.07
C GLY A 297 -25.02 -3.36 -0.05
N ASP A 298 -25.86 -2.74 0.77
CA ASP A 298 -25.85 -1.29 0.97
C ASP A 298 -24.58 -0.87 1.73
N MET A 299 -23.79 0.01 1.10
CA MET A 299 -22.51 0.49 1.63
C MET A 299 -22.58 1.94 2.12
N SER A 300 -23.76 2.56 2.12
CA SER A 300 -23.95 3.98 2.49
C SER A 300 -23.52 4.34 3.91
N GLN A 301 -23.42 3.35 4.80
CA GLN A 301 -22.96 3.51 6.18
C GLN A 301 -21.53 2.99 6.41
N VAL A 302 -20.85 2.54 5.35
CA VAL A 302 -19.48 2.04 5.46
C VAL A 302 -18.52 3.22 5.57
N LYS A 303 -17.64 3.15 6.58
CA LYS A 303 -16.65 4.19 6.88
C LYS A 303 -15.39 3.56 7.49
N LEU A 304 -14.28 4.28 7.41
CA LEU A 304 -13.09 4.01 8.21
C LEU A 304 -13.18 4.76 9.53
N ALA A 305 -12.44 4.30 10.54
CA ALA A 305 -12.20 5.06 11.76
C ALA A 305 -11.58 6.44 11.49
N SER A 306 -10.80 6.56 10.42
CA SER A 306 -10.20 7.80 9.92
C SER A 306 -11.14 8.67 9.10
N GLY A 307 -12.33 8.18 8.71
CA GLY A 307 -13.28 8.93 7.89
C GLY A 307 -13.80 8.16 6.67
N LEU A 308 -13.79 8.81 5.51
CA LEU A 308 -14.29 8.25 4.25
C LEU A 308 -13.29 7.27 3.61
N GLY A 309 -13.66 6.65 2.49
CA GLY A 309 -12.86 5.61 1.84
C GLY A 309 -11.48 6.11 1.40
N HIS A 310 -11.38 7.38 0.98
CA HIS A 310 -10.09 7.98 0.61
C HIS A 310 -9.16 8.21 1.80
N SER A 311 -9.63 8.16 3.04
CA SER A 311 -8.75 8.31 4.22
C SER A 311 -7.92 7.06 4.54
N PHE A 312 -8.00 6.02 3.69
CA PHE A 312 -7.26 4.79 3.87
C PHE A 312 -5.75 5.03 3.85
N HIS A 313 -5.10 4.50 4.87
CA HIS A 313 -3.67 4.41 5.01
C HIS A 313 -3.36 3.10 5.73
N TYR A 314 -2.09 2.75 5.77
CA TYR A 314 -1.64 1.72 6.67
C TYR A 314 -0.24 2.03 7.17
N ASP A 315 0.11 1.31 8.21
CA ASP A 315 1.35 1.48 8.94
C ASP A 315 2.04 0.13 9.05
N PHE A 316 3.36 0.21 9.04
CA PHE A 316 4.22 -0.94 9.18
C PHE A 316 5.29 -0.64 10.23
N PHE A 317 5.57 -1.62 11.07
CA PHE A 317 6.71 -1.59 11.99
C PHE A 317 7.42 -2.94 11.94
N ASN A 318 8.60 -2.94 11.31
CA ASN A 318 9.38 -4.14 11.07
C ASN A 318 9.83 -4.82 12.37
N GLY A 319 9.28 -6.01 12.61
CA GLY A 319 9.64 -6.88 13.71
C GLY A 319 10.11 -8.25 13.23
N TRP A 320 10.40 -8.45 11.95
CA TRP A 320 10.91 -9.72 11.48
C TRP A 320 12.18 -10.16 12.23
N ASP A 321 12.29 -11.46 12.49
CA ASP A 321 13.56 -12.14 12.74
C ASP A 321 14.45 -11.97 11.51
N ALA A 322 15.62 -11.34 11.70
CA ALA A 322 16.46 -10.91 10.59
C ALA A 322 16.96 -12.08 9.71
N PRO A 323 17.42 -13.23 10.26
CA PRO A 323 17.72 -14.41 9.46
C PRO A 323 16.53 -14.91 8.65
N THR A 324 15.32 -14.92 9.24
CA THR A 324 14.11 -15.37 8.55
C THR A 324 13.75 -14.46 7.38
N LEU A 325 13.72 -13.14 7.60
CA LEU A 325 13.42 -12.19 6.51
C LEU A 325 14.50 -12.23 5.42
N GLN A 326 15.77 -12.34 5.78
CA GLN A 326 16.86 -12.50 4.81
C GLN A 326 16.64 -13.74 3.93
N ALA A 327 16.29 -14.89 4.53
CA ALA A 327 16.02 -16.11 3.77
C ALA A 327 14.83 -15.93 2.82
N MET A 328 13.74 -15.32 3.27
CA MET A 328 12.55 -15.07 2.44
C MET A 328 12.86 -14.11 1.28
N VAL A 329 13.54 -12.99 1.54
CA VAL A 329 13.92 -12.01 0.51
C VAL A 329 14.88 -12.64 -0.50
N THR A 330 15.92 -13.34 -0.02
CA THR A 330 16.90 -13.97 -0.92
C THR A 330 16.24 -15.03 -1.79
N HIS A 331 15.47 -15.94 -1.20
CA HIS A 331 14.87 -17.05 -1.93
C HIS A 331 13.78 -16.59 -2.89
N CYS A 332 12.88 -15.71 -2.45
CA CYS A 332 11.67 -15.38 -3.18
C CYS A 332 11.79 -14.14 -4.06
N ILE A 333 12.34 -13.04 -3.53
CA ILE A 333 12.46 -11.79 -4.29
C ILE A 333 13.69 -11.87 -5.18
N THR A 334 14.89 -11.98 -4.60
CA THR A 334 16.13 -12.00 -5.39
C THR A 334 16.28 -13.29 -6.21
N GLY A 335 15.58 -14.36 -5.81
CA GLY A 335 15.52 -15.62 -6.54
C GLY A 335 14.48 -15.68 -7.65
N GLY A 336 13.66 -14.62 -7.82
CA GLY A 336 12.69 -14.48 -8.90
C GLY A 336 11.53 -15.48 -8.85
N LEU A 337 10.92 -15.65 -7.68
CA LEU A 337 9.85 -16.63 -7.43
C LEU A 337 8.53 -15.98 -6.99
N GLN A 338 7.44 -16.72 -7.13
CA GLN A 338 6.13 -16.40 -6.55
C GLN A 338 5.87 -17.26 -5.31
N CYS A 339 6.38 -16.81 -4.18
CA CYS A 339 6.31 -17.58 -2.96
C CYS A 339 4.98 -17.39 -2.20
N ASP A 340 4.52 -18.46 -1.57
CA ASP A 340 3.60 -18.40 -0.45
C ASP A 340 4.31 -17.97 0.86
N ALA A 341 3.61 -18.07 2.00
CA ALA A 341 4.14 -17.69 3.31
C ALA A 341 5.25 -18.59 3.86
N ARG A 342 5.46 -19.76 3.27
CA ARG A 342 6.57 -20.65 3.58
C ARG A 342 7.81 -20.31 2.75
N GLY A 343 7.67 -19.44 1.76
CA GLY A 343 8.70 -19.24 0.76
C GLY A 343 8.70 -20.36 -0.28
N TYR A 344 7.58 -21.05 -0.49
CA TYR A 344 7.43 -22.10 -1.51
C TYR A 344 6.72 -21.54 -2.75
N ASP A 345 7.27 -21.84 -3.91
CA ASP A 345 6.67 -21.50 -5.20
C ASP A 345 6.07 -22.76 -5.83
N GLN A 346 4.74 -22.75 -6.03
CA GLN A 346 4.00 -23.88 -6.59
C GLN A 346 4.36 -24.16 -8.07
N ALA A 347 4.78 -23.13 -8.80
CA ALA A 347 5.20 -23.27 -10.19
C ALA A 347 6.65 -23.77 -10.30
N HIS A 348 7.45 -23.63 -9.24
CA HIS A 348 8.87 -24.00 -9.17
C HIS A 348 9.19 -24.93 -7.97
N PRO A 349 8.53 -26.10 -7.86
CA PRO A 349 8.72 -27.01 -6.74
C PRO A 349 10.18 -27.49 -6.56
N GLU A 350 10.95 -27.55 -7.64
CA GLU A 350 12.36 -27.93 -7.65
C GLU A 350 13.26 -26.97 -6.88
N ARG A 351 12.81 -25.74 -6.66
CA ARG A 351 13.54 -24.70 -5.91
C ARG A 351 13.40 -24.90 -4.40
N GLY A 352 12.45 -25.72 -3.94
CA GLY A 352 12.17 -25.91 -2.52
C GLY A 352 11.52 -24.69 -1.87
N ALA A 353 11.57 -24.64 -0.54
CA ALA A 353 10.98 -23.57 0.26
C ALA A 353 12.05 -22.91 1.15
N ALA A 354 11.90 -21.60 1.39
CA ALA A 354 12.76 -20.89 2.33
C ALA A 354 12.60 -21.39 3.78
N LEU A 355 11.37 -21.80 4.15
CA LEU A 355 11.02 -22.27 5.49
C LEU A 355 10.57 -23.75 5.46
N ASN A 356 10.68 -24.42 6.60
CA ASN A 356 10.19 -25.79 6.79
C ASN A 356 8.64 -25.84 6.91
N ASP A 357 8.06 -27.04 7.07
CA ASP A 357 6.60 -27.24 7.17
C ASP A 357 5.96 -26.55 8.40
N LYS A 358 6.78 -26.09 9.36
CA LYS A 358 6.36 -25.33 10.55
C LYS A 358 6.60 -23.83 10.39
N TYR A 359 6.90 -23.37 9.17
CA TYR A 359 7.19 -21.97 8.85
C TYR A 359 8.34 -21.38 9.69
N GLN A 360 9.34 -22.21 9.93
CA GLN A 360 10.60 -21.87 10.61
C GLN A 360 11.77 -22.06 9.65
N LEU A 361 12.89 -21.38 9.91
CA LEU A 361 14.13 -21.70 9.21
C LEU A 361 14.47 -23.20 9.40
N PRO A 362 14.98 -23.88 8.35
CA PRO A 362 15.34 -25.30 8.39
C PRO A 362 16.37 -25.69 9.46
#